data_AF-A0A922I796-F1
#
_entry.id   AF-A0A922I796-F1
#
_cell.length_a   1.000
_cell.length_b   1.000
_cell.length_c   1.000
_cell.angle_alpha   90.00
_cell.angle_beta   90.00
_cell.angle_gamma   90.00
#
_symmetry.space_group_name_H-M   'P 1'
#
loop_
_entity.id
_entity.type
_entity.pdbx_description
1 polymer ?
#
loop_
_entity_poly.entity_id
_entity_poly.type
_entity_poly.pdbx_seq_one_letter_code
_entity_poly.pdbx_strand_id
1 'polypeptide(L)'
;MKSFIIAFVVVTLFGLTIAAHIPQSEDDVIDADQLINRAQNLIKLGQNALANHEHTEKNHEAVEEIEQTIKYLTFSIRRLKHDLCQLELKVEQNLINNFEKQLHESIEKL
;
A
#
# COMPACT_ATOMS: atom_id res chain seq x y z
N MET A 1 -8.98 -18.99 -5.84
CA MET A 1 -9.05 -17.59 -5.40
C MET A 1 -8.93 -17.38 -3.88
N LYS A 2 -9.62 -18.12 -3.00
CA LYS A 2 -9.50 -17.93 -1.54
C LYS A 2 -8.10 -18.18 -0.95
N SER A 3 -7.30 -19.06 -1.54
CA SER A 3 -5.95 -19.39 -1.04
C SER A 3 -4.88 -18.33 -1.30
N PHE A 4 -5.07 -17.45 -2.29
CA PHE A 4 -4.07 -16.43 -2.64
C PHE A 4 -4.10 -15.25 -1.66
N ILE A 5 -5.28 -14.84 -1.22
CA ILE A 5 -5.47 -13.80 -0.20
C ILE A 5 -4.87 -14.26 1.14
N ILE A 6 -5.06 -15.53 1.50
CA ILE A 6 -4.47 -16.08 2.73
C ILE A 6 -2.95 -16.15 2.60
N ALA A 7 -2.41 -16.57 1.45
CA ALA A 7 -0.97 -16.59 1.22
C ALA A 7 -0.37 -15.17 1.25
N PHE A 8 -1.02 -14.18 0.65
CA PHE A 8 -0.60 -12.78 0.69
C PHE A 8 -0.64 -12.22 2.11
N VAL A 9 -1.73 -12.43 2.86
CA VAL A 9 -1.84 -11.98 4.25
C VAL A 9 -0.78 -12.65 5.13
N VAL A 10 -0.50 -13.95 4.93
CA VAL A 10 0.53 -14.67 5.69
C VAL A 10 1.93 -14.21 5.32
N VAL A 11 2.25 -13.98 4.03
CA VAL A 11 3.55 -13.47 3.59
C VAL A 11 3.77 -12.04 4.06
N THR A 12 2.74 -11.20 4.01
CA THR A 12 2.82 -9.82 4.52
C THR A 12 2.99 -9.82 6.04
N LEU A 13 2.26 -10.67 6.77
CA LEU A 13 2.44 -10.82 8.22
C LEU A 13 3.82 -11.38 8.59
N PHE A 14 4.34 -12.39 7.88
CA PHE A 14 5.68 -12.95 8.14
C PHE A 14 6.81 -12.02 7.74
N GLY A 15 6.67 -11.31 6.61
CA GLY A 15 7.63 -10.30 6.16
C GLY A 15 7.69 -9.12 7.13
N LEU A 16 6.56 -8.74 7.73
CA LEU A 16 6.46 -7.73 8.78
C LEU A 16 7.23 -8.15 10.05
N THR A 17 7.15 -9.41 10.46
CA THR A 17 7.88 -9.91 11.64
C THR A 17 9.40 -9.93 11.42
N ILE A 18 9.84 -10.23 10.19
CA ILE A 18 11.28 -10.25 9.84
C ILE A 18 11.82 -8.82 9.69
N ALA A 19 11.06 -7.90 9.10
CA ALA A 19 11.45 -6.49 8.96
C ALA A 19 11.54 -5.77 10.33
N ALA A 20 10.70 -6.16 11.30
CA ALA A 20 10.76 -5.67 12.68
C ALA A 20 12.00 -6.16 13.48
N HIS A 21 12.74 -7.15 12.96
CA HIS A 21 13.93 -7.72 13.61
C HIS A 21 15.26 -7.16 13.11
N ILE A 22 15.26 -6.22 12.15
CA ILE A 22 16.49 -5.57 11.67
C ILE A 22 16.84 -4.39 12.58
N PRO A 23 18.04 -4.35 13.19
CA PRO A 23 18.43 -3.31 14.13
C PRO A 23 18.53 -1.94 13.46
N GLN A 24 18.19 -0.94 14.26
CA GLN A 24 17.78 0.42 13.93
C GLN A 24 18.95 1.32 13.51
N SER A 25 18.73 2.16 12.49
CA SER A 25 19.39 3.47 12.40
C SER A 25 18.46 4.51 13.03
N GLU A 26 19.01 5.34 13.92
CA GLU A 26 18.30 6.34 14.74
C GLU A 26 17.79 7.57 13.95
N ASP A 27 18.02 7.66 12.63
CA ASP A 27 17.83 8.92 11.88
C ASP A 27 16.56 9.03 11.02
N ASP A 28 15.72 8.00 10.89
CA ASP A 28 14.45 8.14 10.17
C ASP A 28 13.30 8.28 11.18
N VAL A 29 13.11 9.49 11.71
CA VAL A 29 11.86 9.82 12.40
C VAL A 29 10.76 9.82 11.35
N ILE A 30 9.93 8.79 11.38
CA ILE A 30 8.83 8.60 10.42
C ILE A 30 7.64 9.44 10.90
N ASP A 31 7.27 10.43 10.10
CA ASP A 31 6.17 11.33 10.41
C ASP A 31 4.83 10.76 9.89
N ALA A 32 3.88 10.61 10.81
CA ALA A 32 2.53 10.11 10.53
C ALA A 32 1.81 10.93 9.44
N ASP A 33 1.89 12.25 9.53
CA ASP A 33 1.22 13.17 8.60
C ASP A 33 1.86 13.08 7.22
N GLN A 34 3.19 12.90 7.14
CA GLN A 34 3.87 12.66 5.86
C GLN A 34 3.41 11.34 5.21
N LEU A 35 3.29 10.26 5.99
CA LEU A 35 2.78 8.98 5.48
C LEU A 35 1.32 9.10 5.01
N ILE A 36 0.47 9.78 5.78
CA ILE A 36 -0.92 10.04 5.42
C ILE A 36 -0.99 10.82 4.10
N ASN A 37 -0.21 11.89 3.96
CA ASN A 37 -0.18 12.71 2.76
C ASN A 37 0.29 11.91 1.54
N ARG A 38 1.33 11.09 1.69
CA ARG A 38 1.82 10.23 0.62
C ARG A 38 0.77 9.20 0.18
N ALA A 39 0.15 8.50 1.13
CA ALA A 39 -0.91 7.54 0.83
C ALA A 39 -2.12 8.20 0.15
N GLN A 40 -2.50 9.42 0.56
CA GLN A 40 -3.57 10.18 -0.10
C GLN A 40 -3.21 10.53 -1.55
N ASN A 41 -1.96 10.90 -1.82
CA ASN A 41 -1.50 11.18 -3.18
C ASN A 41 -1.55 9.94 -4.07
N LEU A 42 -1.14 8.77 -3.55
CA LEU A 42 -1.22 7.50 -4.25
C LEU A 42 -2.66 7.10 -4.58
N ILE A 43 -3.59 7.30 -3.64
CA ILE A 43 -5.03 7.07 -3.90
C ILE A 43 -5.52 7.94 -5.05
N LYS A 44 -5.20 9.24 -5.04
CA LYS A 44 -5.59 10.15 -6.13
C LYS A 44 -5.00 9.71 -7.47
N LEU A 45 -3.75 9.27 -7.48
CA LEU A 45 -3.08 8.78 -8.68
C LEU A 45 -3.77 7.54 -9.25
N GLY A 46 -4.09 6.56 -8.40
CA GLY A 46 -4.84 5.37 -8.82
C GLY A 46 -6.25 5.70 -9.31
N GLN A 47 -6.98 6.58 -8.61
CA GLN A 47 -8.31 7.03 -9.03
C GLN A 47 -8.27 7.74 -10.39
N ASN A 48 -7.28 8.59 -10.62
CA ASN A 48 -7.09 9.27 -11.89
C ASN A 48 -6.76 8.28 -13.02
N ALA A 49 -5.93 7.26 -12.76
CA ALA A 49 -5.63 6.23 -13.75
C ALA A 49 -6.88 5.45 -14.16
N LEU A 50 -7.70 5.04 -13.18
CA LEU A 50 -8.97 4.34 -13.43
C LEU A 50 -10.01 5.20 -14.16
N ALA A 51 -10.01 6.51 -13.93
CA ALA A 51 -10.95 7.44 -14.58
C ALA A 51 -10.56 7.75 -16.04
N ASN A 52 -9.27 7.66 -16.38
CA ASN A 52 -8.75 8.03 -17.69
C ASN A 52 -8.53 6.84 -18.65
N HIS A 53 -8.62 5.59 -18.17
CA HIS A 53 -8.49 4.39 -19.00
C HIS A 53 -9.84 3.75 -19.30
N GLU A 54 -9.99 3.23 -20.53
CA GLU A 54 -11.13 2.41 -20.91
C GLU A 54 -11.01 1.01 -20.27
N HIS A 55 -12.09 0.53 -19.65
CA HIS A 55 -12.09 -0.77 -18.98
C HIS A 55 -12.39 -1.85 -20.01
N THR A 56 -11.39 -2.68 -20.31
CA THR A 56 -11.44 -3.74 -21.30
C THR A 56 -11.10 -5.08 -20.65
N GLU A 57 -11.40 -6.19 -21.33
CA GLU A 57 -11.03 -7.52 -20.82
C GLU A 57 -9.51 -7.70 -20.69
N LYS A 58 -8.71 -7.00 -21.51
CA LYS A 58 -7.24 -7.09 -21.50
C LYS A 58 -6.58 -6.41 -20.32
N ASN A 59 -7.19 -5.34 -19.78
CA ASN A 59 -6.67 -4.60 -18.63
C ASN A 59 -7.49 -4.86 -17.36
N HIS A 60 -8.44 -5.80 -17.38
CA HIS A 60 -9.29 -6.14 -16.25
C HIS A 60 -8.48 -6.48 -14.98
N GLU A 61 -7.41 -7.27 -15.12
CA GLU A 61 -6.53 -7.62 -14.00
C GLU A 61 -5.81 -6.39 -13.43
N ALA A 62 -5.29 -5.51 -14.29
CA ALA A 62 -4.65 -4.25 -13.88
C ALA A 62 -5.64 -3.30 -13.18
N VAL A 63 -6.88 -3.20 -13.68
CA VAL A 63 -7.96 -2.44 -13.05
C VAL A 63 -8.26 -2.98 -11.65
N GLU A 64 -8.40 -4.31 -11.50
CA GLU A 64 -8.66 -4.94 -10.21
C GLU A 64 -7.50 -4.71 -9.22
N GLU A 65 -6.25 -4.85 -9.67
CA GLU A 65 -5.06 -4.57 -8.85
C GLU A 65 -5.04 -3.12 -8.33
N ILE A 66 -5.39 -2.15 -9.17
CA ILE A 66 -5.44 -0.72 -8.79
C ILE A 66 -6.57 -0.46 -7.79
N GLU A 67 -7.76 -1.02 -8.01
CA GLU A 67 -8.89 -0.89 -7.07
C GLU A 67 -8.57 -1.48 -5.69
N GLN A 68 -7.94 -2.66 -5.66
CA GLN A 68 -7.51 -3.30 -4.41
C GLN A 68 -6.46 -2.44 -3.69
N THR A 69 -5.48 -1.91 -4.43
CA THR A 69 -4.44 -1.03 -3.88
C THR A 69 -5.03 0.24 -3.25
N ILE A 70 -6.01 0.88 -3.91
CA ILE A 70 -6.73 2.05 -3.38
C ILE A 70 -7.46 1.69 -2.07
N LYS A 71 -8.13 0.53 -2.01
CA LYS A 71 -8.83 0.07 -0.80
C LYS A 71 -7.87 -0.10 0.38
N TYR A 72 -6.71 -0.73 0.16
CA TYR A 72 -5.71 -0.93 1.21
C TYR A 72 -5.06 0.38 1.67
N LEU A 73 -4.74 1.30 0.77
CA LEU A 73 -4.22 2.63 1.12
C LEU A 73 -5.24 3.43 1.95
N THR A 74 -6.53 3.35 1.58
CA THR A 74 -7.61 4.02 2.34
C THR A 74 -7.73 3.48 3.75
N PHE A 75 -7.61 2.17 3.93
CA PHE A 75 -7.59 1.55 5.25
C PHE A 75 -6.37 1.99 6.08
N SER A 76 -5.19 1.99 5.46
CA SER A 76 -3.93 2.36 6.14
C SER A 76 -3.96 3.81 6.63
N ILE A 77 -4.50 4.76 5.84
CA ILE A 77 -4.69 6.15 6.29
C ILE A 77 -5.61 6.24 7.51
N ARG A 78 -6.70 5.48 7.53
CA ARG A 78 -7.63 5.49 8.67
C ARG A 78 -6.96 4.96 9.94
N ARG A 79 -6.12 3.93 9.80
CA ARG A 79 -5.34 3.37 10.92
C ARG A 79 -4.29 4.35 11.41
N LEU A 80 -3.50 4.93 10.50
CA LEU A 80 -2.52 5.99 10.80
C LEU A 80 -3.14 7.18 11.55
N LYS A 81 -4.37 7.58 11.18
CA LYS A 81 -5.07 8.68 11.86
C LYS A 81 -5.59 8.32 13.26
N HIS A 82 -5.71 7.04 13.59
CA HIS A 82 -6.38 6.58 14.81
C HIS A 82 -5.40 6.41 15.98
N ASP A 83 -4.28 5.70 15.80
CA ASP A 83 -3.29 5.45 16.85
C ASP A 83 -1.91 5.25 16.20
N LEU A 84 -0.86 5.96 16.62
CA LEU A 84 0.48 5.66 16.11
C LEU A 84 1.59 5.70 17.16
N CYS A 85 2.19 4.53 17.37
CA CYS A 85 3.54 4.40 17.90
C CYS A 85 4.59 4.30 16.77
N GLN A 86 5.87 4.54 17.09
CA GLN A 86 6.98 4.53 16.12
C GLN A 86 7.20 3.18 15.41
N LEU A 87 6.93 2.05 16.08
CA LEU A 87 7.04 0.73 15.45
C LEU A 87 5.95 0.52 14.39
N GLU A 88 4.71 0.93 14.69
CA GLU A 88 3.59 0.88 13.76
C GLU A 88 3.82 1.83 12.58
N LEU A 89 4.34 3.04 12.81
CA LEU A 89 4.72 3.99 11.77
C LEU A 89 5.68 3.38 10.73
N LYS A 90 6.68 2.62 11.17
CA LYS A 90 7.65 1.98 10.27
C LYS A 90 7.04 0.83 9.47
N VAL A 91 6.18 0.05 10.11
CA VAL A 91 5.37 -0.97 9.44
C VAL A 91 4.50 -0.34 8.35
N GLU A 92 3.85 0.78 8.65
CA GLU A 92 2.98 1.49 7.72
C GLU A 92 3.74 2.10 6.55
N GLN A 93 4.92 2.68 6.81
CA GLN A 93 5.79 3.19 5.76
C GLN A 93 6.17 2.08 4.77
N ASN A 94 6.54 0.90 5.27
CA ASN A 94 6.88 -0.25 4.42
C ASN A 94 5.68 -0.74 3.60
N LEU A 95 4.48 -0.76 4.18
CA LEU A 95 3.26 -1.10 3.47
C LEU A 95 2.96 -0.08 2.36
N ILE A 96 3.03 1.22 2.67
CA ILE A 96 2.83 2.30 1.68
C ILE A 96 3.85 2.20 0.54
N ASN A 97 5.14 1.94 0.85
CA ASN A 97 6.17 1.73 -0.17
C ASN A 97 5.82 0.58 -1.11
N ASN A 98 5.33 -0.55 -0.57
CA ASN A 98 4.94 -1.69 -1.37
C ASN A 98 3.73 -1.38 -2.26
N PHE A 99 2.72 -0.72 -1.71
CA PHE A 99 1.53 -0.33 -2.47
C PHE A 99 1.84 0.71 -3.56
N GLU A 100 2.78 1.63 -3.33
CA GLU A 100 3.26 2.54 -4.37
C GLU A 100 3.86 1.79 -5.55
N LYS A 101 4.73 0.82 -5.27
CA LYS A 101 5.34 -0.02 -6.30
C LYS A 101 4.27 -0.81 -7.07
N GLN A 102 3.37 -1.49 -6.36
CA GLN A 102 2.27 -2.24 -6.99
C GLN A 102 1.38 -1.34 -7.84
N LEU A 103 1.00 -0.16 -7.33
CA LEU A 103 0.19 0.80 -8.06
C LEU A 103 0.86 1.25 -9.35
N HIS A 104 2.17 1.53 -9.30
CA HIS A 104 2.93 1.92 -10.47
C HIS A 104 2.97 0.81 -11.53
N GLU A 105 3.32 -0.42 -11.12
CA GLU A 105 3.38 -1.58 -12.01
C GLU A 105 2.01 -1.91 -12.64
N SER A 106 0.91 -1.76 -11.90
CA SER A 106 -0.43 -1.98 -12.44
C SER A 106 -0.86 -0.87 -13.40
N ILE A 107 -0.48 0.38 -13.14
CA ILE A 107 -0.77 1.50 -14.06
C ILE A 107 0.02 1.37 -15.36
N GLU A 108 1.27 0.88 -15.33
CA GLU A 108 2.04 0.61 -16.56
C GLU A 108 1.40 -0.46 -17.47
N LYS A 109 0.52 -1.30 -16.91
CA LYS A 109 -0.22 -2.35 -17.64
C LYS A 109 -1.59 -1.89 -18.16
N LEU A 110 -2.06 -0.70 -17.78
CA LEU A 110 -3.35 -0.14 -18.21
C LEU A 110 -3.33 0.38 -19.65
#